data_AF-A0A954F0D9-F1
#
_entry.id   AF-A0A954F0D9-F1
#
_cell.length_a   1.000
_cell.length_b   1.000
_cell.length_c   1.000
_cell.angle_alpha   90.00
_cell.angle_beta   90.00
_cell.angle_gamma   90.00
#
_symmetry.space_group_name_H-M   'P 1'
#
loop_
_entity.id
_entity.type
_entity.pdbx_description
1 polymer ?
#
loop_
_entity_poly.entity_id
_entity_poly.type
_entity_poly.pdbx_seq_one_letter_code
_entity_poly.pdbx_strand_id
1 'polypeptide(L)'
;HFMTAWQVFAMSTKYGQWMLQKHGCFSINREATDMQAFKQGVGILRQGDHPLLIFPEGDIYHSNDRTMPFREGAAAIALSAMKKGDRPIVVIPAAMKCFYTEDPTEQLVATMGRLEEHIRWRPRPDLPLVERIYRFGNGFLALKEVEYLGEPNSGPVKERIQTLALAILQQLREKHGITNSGEDVHGRIRHVRGNLIKRVDKLLNGKKERDLAPSDARELHRLREALQDVFFVTQLSSYHGDYSSEKPTLERLAETIDKFEEDVFALHYPKVRGTRKAVVRFGSPLHLSEPRPSVGELTDQMETSVQQLLDKMNAERD
;
A
#
# COMPACT_ATOMS: atom_id res chain seq x y z
N HIS A 1 14.64 -1.23 16.61
CA HIS A 1 14.74 -1.97 15.34
C HIS A 1 13.51 -1.73 14.49
N PHE A 2 13.69 -1.73 13.16
CA PHE A 2 12.61 -1.46 12.21
C PHE A 2 12.52 -2.61 11.20
N MET A 3 11.32 -3.16 11.04
CA MET A 3 11.05 -4.10 9.95
C MET A 3 10.66 -3.30 8.71
N THR A 4 11.45 -3.42 7.64
CA THR A 4 11.25 -2.65 6.40
C THR A 4 11.05 -3.59 5.22
N ALA A 5 10.24 -3.19 4.25
CA ALA A 5 10.10 -3.93 3.00
C ALA A 5 11.44 -4.05 2.27
N TRP A 6 11.73 -5.21 1.67
CA TRP A 6 12.97 -5.42 0.91
C TRP A 6 13.20 -4.37 -0.19
N GLN A 7 12.13 -3.84 -0.81
CA GLN A 7 12.23 -2.79 -1.82
C GLN A 7 12.95 -1.54 -1.32
N VAL A 8 12.81 -1.18 -0.03
CA VAL A 8 13.50 -0.02 0.57
C VAL A 8 15.02 -0.21 0.52
N PHE A 9 15.48 -1.43 0.80
CA PHE A 9 16.88 -1.79 0.66
C PHE A 9 17.32 -1.83 -0.81
N ALA A 10 16.52 -2.43 -1.69
CA ALA A 10 16.85 -2.55 -3.11
C ALA A 10 16.95 -1.19 -3.82
N MET A 11 16.12 -0.23 -3.44
CA MET A 11 16.14 1.15 -3.98
C MET A 11 17.21 2.04 -3.32
N SER A 12 17.78 1.62 -2.20
CA SER A 12 18.82 2.38 -1.51
C SER A 12 20.20 2.17 -2.14
N THR A 13 21.01 3.22 -2.15
CA THR A 13 22.44 3.11 -2.48
C THR A 13 23.16 2.23 -1.46
N LYS A 14 24.35 1.72 -1.78
CA LYS A 14 25.16 0.92 -0.84
C LYS A 14 25.40 1.65 0.50
N TYR A 15 25.62 2.96 0.45
CA TYR A 15 25.73 3.80 1.66
C TYR A 15 24.39 3.91 2.40
N GLY A 16 23.27 4.04 1.69
CA GLY A 16 21.93 4.03 2.27
C GLY A 16 21.60 2.70 2.97
N GLN A 17 21.90 1.57 2.34
CA GLN A 17 21.71 0.24 2.93
C GLN A 17 22.53 0.06 4.21
N TRP A 18 23.80 0.50 4.20
CA TRP A 18 24.65 0.48 5.40
C TRP A 18 24.08 1.36 6.51
N MET A 19 23.63 2.57 6.17
CA MET A 19 23.02 3.49 7.14
C MET A 19 21.75 2.88 7.75
N LEU A 20 20.87 2.30 6.94
CA LEU A 20 19.66 1.62 7.39
C LEU A 20 19.99 0.48 8.38
N GLN A 21 20.99 -0.36 8.06
CA GLN A 21 21.42 -1.43 8.96
C GLN A 21 21.98 -0.89 10.28
N LYS A 22 22.76 0.20 10.25
CA LYS A 22 23.29 0.86 11.45
C LYS A 22 22.20 1.45 12.34
N HIS A 23 21.05 1.80 11.78
CA HIS A 23 19.88 2.25 12.53
C HIS A 23 18.91 1.10 12.90
N GLY A 24 19.34 -0.16 12.71
CA GLY A 24 18.61 -1.34 13.13
C GLY A 24 17.45 -1.74 12.21
N CYS A 25 17.44 -1.27 10.96
CA CYS A 25 16.49 -1.73 9.93
C CYS A 25 16.90 -3.11 9.41
N PHE A 26 15.91 -3.98 9.21
CA PHE A 26 16.10 -5.27 8.53
C PHE A 26 14.98 -5.52 7.53
N SER A 27 15.32 -6.21 6.44
CA SER A 27 14.40 -6.44 5.32
C SER A 27 13.49 -7.62 5.57
N ILE A 28 12.23 -7.50 5.14
CA ILE A 28 11.30 -8.61 4.98
C ILE A 28 10.87 -8.74 3.52
N ASN A 29 10.88 -9.98 2.99
CA ASN A 29 10.22 -10.30 1.74
C ASN A 29 8.72 -10.50 2.00
N ARG A 30 7.90 -9.54 1.55
CA ARG A 30 6.45 -9.51 1.77
C ARG A 30 5.66 -10.49 0.88
N GLU A 31 6.31 -11.06 -0.12
CA GLU A 31 5.72 -11.94 -1.14
C GLU A 31 6.01 -13.43 -0.88
N ALA A 32 6.97 -13.73 -0.01
CA ALA A 32 7.35 -15.08 0.35
C ALA A 32 7.31 -15.28 1.88
N THR A 33 7.31 -16.53 2.30
CA THR A 33 7.44 -16.88 3.73
C THR A 33 8.88 -16.61 4.17
N ASP A 34 9.16 -15.37 4.59
CA ASP A 34 10.49 -14.94 5.04
C ASP A 34 10.77 -15.38 6.48
N MET A 35 11.20 -16.63 6.63
CA MET A 35 11.52 -17.21 7.93
C MET A 35 12.74 -16.58 8.61
N GLN A 36 13.61 -15.91 7.85
CA GLN A 36 14.76 -15.24 8.43
C GLN A 36 14.33 -13.94 9.12
N ALA A 37 13.57 -13.09 8.44
CA ALA A 37 13.02 -11.87 9.02
C ALA A 37 12.12 -12.16 10.23
N PHE A 38 11.31 -13.22 10.14
CA PHE A 38 10.47 -13.68 11.25
C PHE A 38 11.30 -14.08 12.48
N LYS A 39 12.32 -14.94 12.31
CA LYS A 39 13.20 -15.37 13.41
C LYS A 39 13.95 -14.19 14.01
N GLN A 40 14.38 -13.22 13.19
CA GLN A 40 15.04 -12.00 13.65
C GLN A 40 14.10 -11.14 14.50
N GLY A 41 12.86 -10.90 14.07
CA GLY A 41 11.87 -10.16 14.84
C GLY A 41 11.57 -10.81 16.19
N VAL A 42 11.41 -12.14 16.20
CA VAL A 42 11.25 -12.92 17.44
C VAL A 42 12.49 -12.79 18.34
N GLY A 43 13.69 -12.84 17.76
CA GLY A 43 14.95 -12.68 18.49
C GLY A 43 15.09 -11.32 19.17
N ILE A 44 14.80 -10.24 18.45
CA ILE A 44 14.84 -8.86 18.96
C ILE A 44 13.93 -8.71 20.19
N LEU A 45 12.68 -9.17 20.08
CA LEU A 45 11.71 -9.06 21.17
C LEU A 45 12.09 -9.92 22.39
N ARG A 46 12.74 -11.08 22.18
CA ARG A 46 13.20 -11.97 23.26
C ARG A 46 14.40 -11.40 24.01
N GLN A 47 15.38 -10.85 23.29
CA GLN A 47 16.54 -10.19 23.90
C GLN A 47 16.10 -9.01 24.76
N GLY A 48 15.16 -8.20 24.24
CA GLY A 48 14.51 -7.17 25.02
C GLY A 48 15.34 -5.90 25.22
N ASP A 49 16.50 -5.79 24.58
CA ASP A 49 17.37 -4.61 24.62
C ASP A 49 16.75 -3.42 23.86
N HIS A 50 15.95 -3.69 22.83
CA HIS A 50 15.41 -2.68 21.93
C HIS A 50 13.98 -3.00 21.48
N PRO A 51 13.11 -1.99 21.29
CA PRO A 51 11.78 -2.20 20.73
C PRO A 51 11.86 -2.57 19.24
N LEU A 52 10.82 -3.26 18.76
CA LEU A 52 10.61 -3.59 17.35
C LEU A 52 9.41 -2.80 16.81
N LEU A 53 9.66 -1.94 15.81
CA LEU A 53 8.63 -1.22 15.09
C LEU A 53 8.28 -1.95 13.79
N ILE A 54 6.98 -2.17 13.57
CA ILE A 54 6.43 -2.85 12.39
C ILE A 54 5.25 -2.02 11.87
N PHE A 55 5.17 -1.84 10.55
CA PHE A 55 3.98 -1.31 9.87
C PHE A 55 3.18 -2.50 9.30
N PRO A 56 2.10 -2.93 9.97
CA PRO A 56 1.41 -4.19 9.65
C PRO A 56 0.59 -4.16 8.36
N GLU A 57 0.20 -2.98 7.84
CA GLU A 57 -0.44 -2.85 6.51
C GLU A 57 0.46 -3.37 5.39
N GLY A 58 1.76 -3.14 5.53
CA GLY A 58 2.80 -3.64 4.65
C GLY A 58 2.98 -2.88 3.34
N ASP A 59 2.16 -1.89 3.01
CA ASP A 59 2.29 -0.98 1.86
C ASP A 59 1.83 0.43 2.27
N ILE A 60 2.15 1.44 1.45
CA ILE A 60 1.73 2.83 1.67
C ILE A 60 0.53 3.10 0.76
N TYR A 61 -0.61 3.48 1.34
CA TYR A 61 -1.87 3.60 0.60
C TYR A 61 -2.43 5.03 0.53
N HIS A 62 -1.66 6.06 0.89
CA HIS A 62 -2.07 7.48 0.80
C HIS A 62 -3.49 7.72 1.36
N SER A 63 -3.77 7.14 2.52
CA SER A 63 -4.99 7.36 3.31
C SER A 63 -4.52 7.65 4.74
N ASN A 64 -4.70 8.89 5.21
CA ASN A 64 -4.33 9.27 6.58
C ASN A 64 -5.49 9.13 7.58
N ASP A 65 -6.66 8.69 7.11
CA ASP A 65 -7.87 8.57 7.95
C ASP A 65 -8.29 7.14 8.20
N ARG A 66 -7.87 6.21 7.33
CA ARG A 66 -8.27 4.81 7.40
C ARG A 66 -7.04 3.92 7.33
N THR A 67 -6.94 3.00 8.28
CA THR A 67 -6.00 1.89 8.18
C THR A 67 -6.44 0.94 7.08
N MET A 68 -5.48 0.37 6.37
CA MET A 68 -5.73 -0.81 5.54
C MET A 68 -5.69 -2.07 6.40
N PRO A 69 -6.30 -3.19 5.96
CA PRO A 69 -6.28 -4.43 6.73
C PRO A 69 -4.86 -4.84 7.12
N PHE A 70 -4.67 -5.13 8.41
CA PHE A 70 -3.37 -5.50 8.95
C PHE A 70 -3.00 -6.93 8.55
N ARG A 71 -1.72 -7.13 8.20
CA ARG A 71 -1.17 -8.47 7.97
C ARG A 71 -0.83 -9.12 9.31
N GLU A 72 -1.14 -10.41 9.43
CA GLU A 72 -0.93 -11.23 10.62
C GLU A 72 0.54 -11.33 11.11
N GLY A 73 1.52 -10.98 10.28
CA GLY A 73 2.93 -11.18 10.58
C GLY A 73 3.40 -10.51 11.88
N ALA A 74 2.89 -9.31 12.19
CA ALA A 74 3.24 -8.60 13.41
C ALA A 74 2.72 -9.34 14.67
N ALA A 75 1.46 -9.78 14.63
CA ALA A 75 0.84 -10.57 15.70
C ALA A 75 1.57 -11.91 15.90
N ALA A 76 1.88 -12.61 14.80
CA ALA A 76 2.58 -13.88 14.83
C ALA A 76 3.99 -13.76 15.46
N ILE A 77 4.72 -12.68 15.17
CA ILE A 77 6.03 -12.40 15.78
C ILE A 77 5.88 -12.15 17.28
N ALA A 78 4.93 -11.31 17.69
CA ALA A 78 4.72 -10.95 19.09
C ALA A 78 4.34 -12.19 19.94
N LEU A 79 3.37 -12.98 19.48
CA LEU A 79 2.93 -14.21 20.16
C LEU A 79 4.03 -15.28 20.18
N SER A 80 4.83 -15.38 19.12
CA SER A 80 5.97 -16.31 19.07
C SER A 80 7.12 -15.89 20.00
N ALA A 81 7.37 -14.59 20.12
CA ALA A 81 8.36 -14.05 21.05
C ALA A 81 7.94 -14.31 22.50
N MET A 82 6.67 -14.08 22.82
CA MET A 82 6.10 -14.38 24.13
C MET A 82 6.18 -15.87 24.46
N LYS A 83 5.77 -16.76 23.56
CA LYS A 83 5.79 -18.22 23.80
C LYS A 83 7.20 -18.75 24.06
N LYS A 84 8.23 -18.13 23.47
CA LYS A 84 9.63 -18.58 23.54
C LYS A 84 10.47 -17.82 24.56
N GLY A 85 9.94 -16.78 25.18
CA GLY A 85 10.68 -15.89 26.09
C GLY A 85 10.11 -15.93 27.50
N ASP A 86 10.93 -15.56 28.47
CA ASP A 86 10.54 -15.51 29.88
C ASP A 86 10.13 -14.09 30.33
N ARG A 87 10.06 -13.15 29.39
CA ARG A 87 9.68 -11.76 29.64
C ARG A 87 8.30 -11.43 29.06
N PRO A 88 7.55 -10.51 29.68
CA PRO A 88 6.34 -9.99 29.07
C PRO A 88 6.63 -9.33 27.72
N ILE A 89 5.80 -9.66 26.74
CA ILE A 89 5.73 -8.98 25.45
C ILE A 89 4.45 -8.16 25.42
N VAL A 90 4.58 -6.91 24.97
CA VAL A 90 3.52 -5.92 24.95
C VAL A 90 3.53 -5.27 23.57
N VAL A 91 2.35 -5.07 23.00
CA VAL A 91 2.18 -4.32 21.75
C VAL A 91 1.72 -2.92 22.11
N ILE A 92 2.36 -1.88 21.57
CA ILE A 92 1.92 -0.49 21.74
C ILE A 92 1.39 -0.01 20.39
N PRO A 93 0.06 0.11 20.22
CA PRO A 93 -0.52 0.68 19.01
C PRO A 93 0.00 2.10 18.83
N ALA A 94 0.40 2.45 17.61
CA ALA A 94 0.84 3.80 17.28
C ALA A 94 0.17 4.24 15.98
N ALA A 95 -0.44 5.42 16.01
CA ALA A 95 -0.97 6.07 14.82
C ALA A 95 -0.12 7.31 14.51
N MET A 96 0.05 7.59 13.22
CA MET A 96 0.72 8.78 12.72
C MET A 96 -0.18 9.44 11.68
N LYS A 97 -0.39 10.75 11.82
CA LYS A 97 -1.18 11.53 10.89
C LYS A 97 -0.52 12.87 10.58
N CYS A 98 -0.56 13.27 9.31
CA CYS A 98 -0.12 14.59 8.87
C CYS A 98 -1.32 15.50 8.64
N PHE A 99 -1.25 16.72 9.15
CA PHE A 99 -2.26 17.75 8.97
C PHE A 99 -1.64 18.95 8.28
N TYR A 100 -2.36 19.56 7.33
CA TYR A 100 -1.93 20.84 6.77
C TYR A 100 -2.01 21.95 7.82
N THR A 101 -0.95 22.73 7.97
CA THR A 101 -0.95 23.92 8.85
C THR A 101 -1.27 25.21 8.08
N GLU A 102 -1.29 25.13 6.76
CA GLU A 102 -1.60 26.21 5.81
C GLU A 102 -2.66 25.68 4.84
N ASP A 103 -3.50 26.53 4.27
CA ASP A 103 -4.51 26.12 3.28
C ASP A 103 -3.83 25.80 1.92
N PRO A 104 -3.84 24.53 1.45
CA PRO A 104 -3.22 24.14 0.19
C PRO A 104 -4.19 24.21 -1.01
N THR A 105 -5.37 24.82 -0.85
CA THR A 105 -6.47 24.75 -1.84
C THR A 105 -6.04 25.24 -3.22
N GLU A 106 -5.29 26.34 -3.33
CA GLU A 106 -4.84 26.87 -4.62
C GLU A 106 -3.94 25.87 -5.36
N GLN A 107 -2.99 25.25 -4.65
CA GLN A 107 -2.10 24.22 -5.21
C GLN A 107 -2.89 22.98 -5.62
N LEU A 108 -3.90 22.57 -4.85
CA LEU A 108 -4.77 21.45 -5.18
C LEU A 108 -5.60 21.71 -6.44
N VAL A 109 -6.20 22.90 -6.55
CA VAL A 109 -6.99 23.32 -7.72
C VAL A 109 -6.12 23.33 -8.98
N ALA A 110 -4.87 23.80 -8.88
CA ALA A 110 -3.91 23.81 -9.98
C ALA A 110 -3.49 22.40 -10.40
N THR A 111 -3.18 21.51 -9.45
CA THR A 111 -2.84 20.11 -9.77
C THR A 111 -4.03 19.39 -10.40
N MET A 112 -5.24 19.59 -9.90
CA MET A 112 -6.45 19.02 -10.50
C MET A 112 -6.62 19.50 -11.95
N GLY A 113 -6.29 20.77 -12.25
CA GLY A 113 -6.30 21.29 -13.61
C GLY A 113 -5.32 20.56 -14.54
N ARG A 114 -4.09 20.33 -14.07
CA ARG A 114 -3.09 19.54 -14.82
C ARG A 114 -3.54 18.11 -15.09
N LEU A 115 -4.19 17.47 -14.11
CA LEU A 115 -4.73 16.12 -14.27
C LEU A 115 -5.81 16.08 -15.34
N GLU A 116 -6.78 17.02 -15.28
CA GLU A 116 -7.82 17.17 -16.30
C GLU A 116 -7.22 17.38 -17.70
N GLU A 117 -6.25 18.27 -17.84
CA GLU A 117 -5.56 18.53 -19.12
C GLU A 117 -4.84 17.31 -19.68
N HIS A 118 -4.23 16.49 -18.81
CA HIS A 118 -3.49 15.31 -19.23
C HIS A 118 -4.38 14.30 -19.97
N ILE A 119 -5.63 14.14 -19.52
CA ILE A 119 -6.64 13.31 -20.19
C ILE A 119 -7.42 14.08 -21.27
N ARG A 120 -6.89 15.23 -21.71
CA ARG A 120 -7.46 16.13 -22.73
C ARG A 120 -8.81 16.74 -22.35
N TRP A 121 -9.13 16.80 -21.06
CA TRP A 121 -10.30 17.54 -20.60
C TRP A 121 -9.98 19.01 -20.42
N ARG A 122 -10.99 19.86 -20.62
CA ARG A 122 -10.92 21.26 -20.24
C ARG A 122 -11.01 21.36 -18.72
N PRO A 123 -10.06 22.05 -18.05
CA PRO A 123 -10.17 22.30 -16.61
C PRO A 123 -11.45 23.02 -16.24
N ARG A 124 -12.03 22.63 -15.09
CA ARG A 124 -13.27 23.22 -14.57
C ARG A 124 -13.07 23.81 -13.17
N PRO A 125 -12.24 24.87 -13.00
CA PRO A 125 -12.06 25.52 -11.70
C PRO A 125 -13.35 26.19 -11.19
N ASP A 126 -14.37 26.32 -12.04
CA ASP A 126 -15.73 26.75 -11.68
C ASP A 126 -16.50 25.73 -10.84
N LEU A 127 -16.09 24.46 -10.83
CA LEU A 127 -16.71 23.40 -10.03
C LEU A 127 -16.00 23.22 -8.68
N PRO A 128 -16.72 22.84 -7.61
CA PRO A 128 -16.12 22.44 -6.35
C PRO A 128 -15.04 21.36 -6.55
N LEU A 129 -13.93 21.45 -5.79
CA LEU A 129 -12.80 20.53 -5.95
C LEU A 129 -13.19 19.06 -5.79
N VAL A 130 -14.07 18.76 -4.82
CA VAL A 130 -14.61 17.42 -4.61
C VAL A 130 -15.33 16.89 -5.85
N GLU A 131 -16.15 17.73 -6.51
CA GLU A 131 -16.86 17.34 -7.74
C GLU A 131 -15.88 17.05 -8.88
N ARG A 132 -14.83 17.86 -9.01
CA ARG A 132 -13.76 17.65 -10.01
C ARG A 132 -13.02 16.34 -9.78
N ILE A 133 -12.71 16.00 -8.53
CA ILE A 133 -12.10 14.71 -8.15
C ILE A 133 -12.99 13.55 -8.60
N TYR A 134 -14.28 13.60 -8.29
CA TYR A 134 -15.22 12.54 -8.69
C TYR A 134 -15.38 12.44 -10.20
N ARG A 135 -15.52 13.58 -10.88
CA ARG A 135 -15.63 13.66 -12.33
C ARG A 135 -14.40 13.06 -12.99
N PHE A 136 -13.20 13.44 -12.55
CA PHE A 136 -11.93 12.91 -13.04
C PHE A 136 -11.80 11.42 -12.78
N GLY A 137 -12.03 10.96 -11.55
CA GLY A 137 -11.96 9.54 -11.19
C GLY A 137 -12.90 8.67 -12.04
N ASN A 138 -14.14 9.12 -12.27
CA ASN A 138 -15.09 8.41 -13.14
C ASN A 138 -14.62 8.33 -14.59
N GLY A 139 -14.09 9.44 -15.13
CA GLY A 139 -13.60 9.49 -16.50
C GLY A 139 -12.35 8.65 -16.70
N PHE A 140 -11.37 8.78 -15.81
CA PHE A 140 -10.14 8.00 -15.86
C PHE A 140 -10.42 6.50 -15.71
N LEU A 141 -11.32 6.11 -14.79
CA LEU A 141 -11.75 4.73 -14.65
C LEU A 141 -12.42 4.21 -15.93
N ALA A 142 -13.31 5.01 -16.56
CA ALA A 142 -13.94 4.63 -17.81
C ALA A 142 -12.93 4.41 -18.95
N LEU A 143 -11.88 5.24 -19.03
CA LEU A 143 -10.79 5.04 -20.00
C LEU A 143 -10.09 3.69 -19.79
N LYS A 144 -9.84 3.32 -18.53
CA LYS A 144 -9.22 2.05 -18.17
C LYS A 144 -10.15 0.85 -18.37
N GLU A 145 -11.45 1.00 -18.14
CA GLU A 145 -12.45 -0.02 -18.47
C GLU A 145 -12.48 -0.29 -19.98
N VAL A 146 -12.44 0.75 -20.81
CA VAL A 146 -12.33 0.58 -22.27
C VAL A 146 -11.02 -0.13 -22.65
N GLU A 147 -9.90 0.22 -22.03
CA GLU A 147 -8.59 -0.40 -22.31
C GLU A 147 -8.57 -1.91 -22.02
N TYR A 148 -9.14 -2.34 -20.88
CA TYR A 148 -9.04 -3.75 -20.42
C TYR A 148 -10.29 -4.59 -20.71
N LEU A 149 -11.47 -3.98 -20.80
CA LEU A 149 -12.77 -4.65 -20.98
C LEU A 149 -13.39 -4.37 -22.36
N GLY A 150 -12.93 -3.34 -23.06
CA GLY A 150 -13.45 -2.93 -24.38
C GLY A 150 -14.61 -1.94 -24.33
N GLU A 151 -15.23 -1.74 -23.17
CA GLU A 151 -16.36 -0.81 -22.98
C GLU A 151 -16.33 -0.18 -21.57
N PRO A 152 -16.91 1.02 -21.38
CA PRO A 152 -17.02 1.63 -20.07
C PRO A 152 -18.16 1.01 -19.27
N ASN A 153 -17.98 0.86 -17.96
CA ASN A 153 -19.05 0.43 -17.07
C ASN A 153 -19.77 1.62 -16.43
N SER A 154 -20.98 1.35 -15.94
CA SER A 154 -21.81 2.29 -15.17
C SER A 154 -22.04 1.77 -13.75
N GLY A 155 -22.39 2.68 -12.83
CA GLY A 155 -22.67 2.34 -11.44
C GLY A 155 -21.65 2.91 -10.44
N PRO A 156 -21.72 2.49 -9.17
CA PRO A 156 -20.85 2.98 -8.11
C PRO A 156 -19.37 2.75 -8.42
N VAL A 157 -18.53 3.77 -8.18
CA VAL A 157 -17.08 3.73 -8.46
C VAL A 157 -16.41 2.54 -7.79
N LYS A 158 -16.78 2.23 -6.54
CA LYS A 158 -16.23 1.10 -5.77
C LYS A 158 -16.48 -0.25 -6.46
N GLU A 159 -17.69 -0.48 -6.94
CA GLU A 159 -18.07 -1.71 -7.64
C GLU A 159 -17.35 -1.82 -8.98
N ARG A 160 -17.28 -0.71 -9.72
CA ARG A 160 -16.54 -0.62 -10.99
C ARG A 160 -15.06 -0.93 -10.84
N ILE A 161 -14.41 -0.36 -9.82
CA ILE A 161 -13.02 -0.67 -9.45
C ILE A 161 -12.84 -2.17 -9.19
N GLN A 162 -13.73 -2.76 -8.38
CA GLN A 162 -13.64 -4.18 -8.03
C GLN A 162 -13.82 -5.07 -9.27
N THR A 163 -14.81 -4.78 -10.12
CA THR A 163 -15.06 -5.49 -11.36
C THR A 163 -13.85 -5.44 -12.29
N LEU A 164 -13.30 -4.23 -12.53
CA LEU A 164 -12.11 -4.04 -13.37
C LEU A 164 -10.90 -4.79 -12.80
N ALA A 165 -10.64 -4.67 -11.49
CA ALA A 165 -9.54 -5.35 -10.81
C ALA A 165 -9.64 -6.88 -10.97
N LEU A 166 -10.83 -7.46 -10.75
CA LEU A 166 -11.05 -8.90 -10.87
C LEU A 166 -10.91 -9.38 -12.32
N ALA A 167 -11.40 -8.62 -13.29
CA ALA A 167 -11.28 -8.95 -14.71
C ALA A 167 -9.82 -8.98 -15.17
N ILE A 168 -9.02 -7.97 -14.81
CA ILE A 168 -7.58 -7.93 -15.15
C ILE A 168 -6.84 -9.11 -14.51
N LEU A 169 -7.10 -9.40 -13.23
CA LEU A 169 -6.51 -10.56 -12.56
C LEU A 169 -6.90 -11.88 -13.22
N GLN A 170 -8.14 -12.02 -13.69
CA GLN A 170 -8.58 -13.19 -14.43
C GLN A 170 -7.85 -13.33 -15.77
N GLN A 171 -7.79 -12.26 -16.56
CA GLN A 171 -7.09 -12.24 -17.85
C GLN A 171 -5.61 -12.63 -17.68
N LEU A 172 -4.92 -12.05 -16.70
CA LEU A 172 -3.52 -12.38 -16.39
C LEU A 172 -3.35 -13.86 -16.03
N ARG A 173 -4.27 -14.40 -15.23
CA ARG A 173 -4.20 -15.80 -14.82
C ARG A 173 -4.43 -16.76 -15.97
N GLU A 174 -5.40 -16.49 -16.83
CA GLU A 174 -5.68 -17.29 -18.02
C GLU A 174 -4.50 -17.22 -18.99
N LYS A 175 -4.03 -16.00 -19.30
CA LYS A 175 -2.88 -15.75 -20.19
C LYS A 175 -1.61 -16.46 -19.73
N HIS A 176 -1.37 -16.52 -18.43
CA HIS A 176 -0.15 -17.12 -17.87
C HIS A 176 -0.37 -18.53 -17.30
N GLY A 177 -1.57 -19.12 -17.34
CA GLY A 177 -1.85 -20.43 -16.76
C GLY A 177 -1.59 -20.50 -15.25
N ILE A 178 -2.05 -19.49 -14.50
CA ILE A 178 -1.90 -19.41 -13.04
C ILE A 178 -3.20 -19.87 -12.37
N THR A 179 -3.09 -20.86 -11.47
CA THR A 179 -4.23 -21.44 -10.76
C THR A 179 -4.92 -20.42 -9.84
N ASN A 180 -6.19 -20.69 -9.51
CA ASN A 180 -6.90 -19.85 -8.55
C ASN A 180 -6.35 -20.09 -7.16
N SER A 181 -5.87 -19.02 -6.52
CA SER A 181 -5.73 -19.00 -5.07
C SER A 181 -5.84 -17.56 -4.58
N GLY A 182 -6.54 -17.38 -3.46
CA GLY A 182 -6.91 -16.08 -2.92
C GLY A 182 -8.43 -15.92 -2.84
N GLU A 183 -8.93 -15.75 -1.61
CA GLU A 183 -10.35 -15.54 -1.33
C GLU A 183 -10.78 -14.11 -1.71
N ASP A 184 -9.87 -13.14 -1.56
CA ASP A 184 -10.09 -11.72 -1.81
C ASP A 184 -9.17 -11.16 -2.93
N VAL A 185 -9.35 -9.88 -3.26
CA VAL A 185 -8.56 -9.20 -4.31
C VAL A 185 -7.07 -9.16 -3.94
N HIS A 186 -6.73 -8.85 -2.68
CA HIS A 186 -5.34 -8.75 -2.24
C HIS A 186 -4.60 -10.10 -2.28
N GLY A 187 -5.26 -11.18 -1.85
CA GLY A 187 -4.75 -12.55 -1.97
C GLY A 187 -4.49 -12.94 -3.42
N ARG A 188 -5.40 -12.59 -4.33
CA ARG A 188 -5.24 -12.84 -5.77
C ARG A 188 -4.09 -12.03 -6.37
N ILE A 189 -3.96 -10.74 -6.05
CA ILE A 189 -2.82 -9.91 -6.45
C ILE A 189 -1.50 -10.57 -6.02
N ARG A 190 -1.40 -10.94 -4.74
CA ARG A 190 -0.19 -11.59 -4.20
C ARG A 190 0.13 -12.88 -4.96
N HIS A 191 -0.88 -13.70 -5.23
CA HIS A 191 -0.67 -14.97 -5.92
C HIS A 191 -0.19 -14.80 -7.36
N VAL A 192 -0.84 -13.93 -8.13
CA VAL A 192 -0.45 -13.65 -9.52
C VAL A 192 0.95 -13.05 -9.56
N ARG A 193 1.20 -12.01 -8.75
CA ARG A 193 2.50 -11.35 -8.63
C ARG A 193 3.63 -12.33 -8.32
N GLY A 194 3.46 -13.16 -7.29
CA GLY A 194 4.47 -14.12 -6.86
C GLY A 194 4.78 -15.18 -7.91
N ASN A 195 3.79 -15.60 -8.71
CA ASN A 195 4.01 -16.52 -9.84
C ASN A 195 4.78 -15.84 -10.98
N LEU A 196 4.44 -14.60 -11.34
CA LEU A 196 5.12 -13.85 -12.39
C LEU A 196 6.58 -13.55 -12.01
N ILE A 197 6.85 -13.13 -10.78
CA ILE A 197 8.22 -12.87 -10.29
C ILE A 197 9.06 -14.14 -10.32
N LYS A 198 8.53 -15.29 -9.87
CA LYS A 198 9.24 -16.57 -9.98
C LYS A 198 9.61 -16.93 -11.43
N ARG A 199 8.76 -16.58 -12.39
CA ARG A 199 9.05 -16.79 -13.83
C ARG A 199 10.13 -15.84 -14.33
N VAL A 200 10.07 -14.57 -13.94
CA VAL A 200 11.12 -13.58 -14.24
C VAL A 200 12.47 -14.04 -13.69
N ASP A 201 12.51 -14.46 -12.42
CA ASP A 201 13.73 -14.94 -11.76
C ASP A 201 14.29 -16.18 -12.46
N LYS A 202 13.42 -17.13 -12.82
CA LYS A 202 13.80 -18.34 -13.57
C LYS A 202 14.34 -18.02 -14.96
N LEU A 203 13.75 -17.04 -15.64
CA LEU A 203 14.14 -16.63 -16.99
C LEU A 203 15.49 -15.89 -16.97
N LEU A 204 15.70 -15.01 -16.00
CA LEU A 204 16.97 -14.33 -15.81
C LEU A 204 18.07 -15.30 -15.37
N ASN A 205 17.79 -16.19 -14.41
CA ASN A 205 18.73 -17.18 -13.89
C ASN A 205 20.13 -16.58 -13.57
N GLY A 206 20.16 -15.38 -12.98
CA GLY A 206 21.38 -14.65 -12.67
C GLY A 206 22.06 -13.94 -13.85
N LYS A 207 21.54 -14.06 -15.08
CA LYS A 207 22.02 -13.32 -16.26
C LYS A 207 21.49 -11.89 -16.27
N LYS A 208 22.22 -10.99 -16.91
CA LYS A 208 21.69 -9.66 -17.24
C LYS A 208 20.79 -9.78 -18.45
N GLU A 209 19.78 -8.91 -18.54
CA GLU A 209 18.83 -8.89 -19.65
C GLU A 209 19.49 -8.79 -21.03
N ARG A 210 20.55 -7.97 -21.15
CA ARG A 210 21.32 -7.83 -22.39
C ARG A 210 22.00 -9.12 -22.88
N ASP A 211 22.15 -10.10 -21.99
CA ASP A 211 22.80 -11.39 -22.25
C ASP A 211 21.77 -12.50 -22.56
N LEU A 212 20.47 -12.16 -22.61
CA LEU A 212 19.39 -13.09 -22.94
C LEU A 212 19.28 -13.34 -24.44
N ALA A 213 18.84 -14.55 -24.80
CA ALA A 213 18.45 -14.83 -26.18
C ALA A 213 17.26 -13.94 -26.59
N PRO A 214 17.11 -13.60 -27.89
CA PRO A 214 16.01 -12.74 -28.34
C PRO A 214 14.60 -13.26 -27.99
N SER A 215 14.41 -14.59 -27.91
CA SER A 215 13.15 -15.19 -27.45
C SER A 215 12.89 -14.90 -25.98
N ASP A 216 13.91 -15.03 -25.14
CA ASP A 216 13.84 -14.85 -23.69
C ASP A 216 13.67 -13.37 -23.35
N ALA A 217 14.32 -12.47 -24.08
CA ALA A 217 14.12 -11.03 -23.94
C ALA A 217 12.67 -10.62 -24.25
N ARG A 218 12.05 -11.21 -25.29
CA ARG A 218 10.63 -10.98 -25.60
C ARG A 218 9.70 -11.52 -24.51
N GLU A 219 10.00 -12.69 -23.97
CA GLU A 219 9.21 -13.25 -22.87
C GLU A 219 9.35 -12.42 -21.58
N LEU A 220 10.56 -11.95 -21.28
CA LEU A 220 10.79 -11.04 -20.15
C LEU A 220 9.98 -9.76 -20.29
N HIS A 221 9.91 -9.21 -21.50
CA HIS A 221 9.08 -8.03 -21.77
C HIS A 221 7.59 -8.29 -21.48
N ARG A 222 7.04 -9.40 -21.96
CA ARG A 222 5.64 -9.80 -21.67
C ARG A 222 5.37 -10.00 -20.18
N LEU A 223 6.32 -10.60 -19.46
CA LEU A 223 6.20 -10.78 -18.01
C LEU A 223 6.24 -9.43 -17.27
N ARG A 224 6.98 -8.45 -17.79
CA ARG A 224 6.99 -7.09 -17.24
C ARG A 224 5.70 -6.34 -17.51
N GLU A 225 5.13 -6.44 -18.70
CA GLU A 225 3.79 -5.91 -19.00
C GLU A 225 2.75 -6.53 -18.04
N ALA A 226 2.79 -7.84 -17.84
CA ALA A 226 1.91 -8.51 -16.88
C ALA A 226 2.12 -8.02 -15.44
N LEU A 227 3.36 -7.73 -15.02
CA LEU A 227 3.65 -7.15 -13.72
C LEU A 227 3.16 -5.69 -13.61
N GLN A 228 3.16 -4.93 -14.70
CA GLN A 228 2.56 -3.59 -14.75
C GLN A 228 1.04 -3.67 -14.57
N ASP A 229 0.37 -4.65 -15.20
CA ASP A 229 -1.07 -4.86 -15.00
C ASP A 229 -1.39 -5.23 -13.54
N VAL A 230 -0.59 -6.10 -12.92
CA VAL A 230 -0.75 -6.43 -11.49
C VAL A 230 -0.53 -5.20 -10.60
N PHE A 231 0.44 -4.35 -10.95
CA PHE A 231 0.68 -3.11 -10.24
C PHE A 231 -0.52 -2.16 -10.38
N PHE A 232 -1.08 -2.03 -11.59
CA PHE A 232 -2.28 -1.24 -11.84
C PHE A 232 -3.48 -1.74 -11.03
N VAL A 233 -3.70 -3.06 -10.94
CA VAL A 233 -4.75 -3.63 -10.07
C VAL A 233 -4.51 -3.28 -8.59
N THR A 234 -3.26 -3.22 -8.16
CA THR A 234 -2.89 -2.80 -6.80
C THR A 234 -3.25 -1.33 -6.56
N GLN A 235 -2.95 -0.46 -7.53
CA GLN A 235 -3.34 0.96 -7.49
C GLN A 235 -4.85 1.12 -7.43
N LEU A 236 -5.59 0.44 -8.32
CA LEU A 236 -7.06 0.43 -8.34
C LEU A 236 -7.65 0.05 -6.98
N SER A 237 -7.15 -1.04 -6.39
CA SER A 237 -7.63 -1.55 -5.09
C SER A 237 -7.37 -0.60 -3.93
N SER A 238 -6.49 0.40 -4.10
CA SER A 238 -6.22 1.42 -3.09
C SER A 238 -7.23 2.58 -3.08
N TYR A 239 -8.08 2.69 -4.09
CA TYR A 239 -9.13 3.71 -4.15
C TYR A 239 -10.42 3.18 -3.51
N HIS A 240 -10.83 3.78 -2.39
CA HIS A 240 -12.07 3.37 -1.70
C HIS A 240 -13.35 3.86 -2.40
N GLY A 241 -13.26 4.76 -3.39
CA GLY A 241 -14.37 5.28 -4.19
C GLY A 241 -15.21 6.36 -3.48
N ASP A 242 -15.47 6.22 -2.19
CA ASP A 242 -16.29 7.13 -1.37
C ASP A 242 -15.47 8.03 -0.41
N TYR A 243 -14.15 7.79 -0.33
CA TYR A 243 -13.24 8.41 0.64
C TYR A 243 -13.33 9.93 0.73
N SER A 244 -13.36 10.61 -0.42
CA SER A 244 -13.46 12.07 -0.51
C SER A 244 -14.88 12.59 -0.32
N SER A 245 -15.93 11.84 -0.69
CA SER A 245 -17.32 12.30 -0.54
C SER A 245 -17.88 12.14 0.86
N GLU A 246 -17.49 11.09 1.59
CA GLU A 246 -18.04 10.82 2.93
C GLU A 246 -17.69 11.92 3.93
N LYS A 247 -16.46 12.44 3.84
CA LYS A 247 -15.99 13.56 4.66
C LYS A 247 -14.95 14.34 3.84
N PRO A 248 -15.31 15.41 3.11
CA PRO A 248 -14.39 16.12 2.22
C PRO A 248 -13.43 17.05 2.98
N THR A 249 -12.61 16.50 3.88
CA THR A 249 -11.56 17.28 4.55
C THR A 249 -10.44 17.63 3.58
N LEU A 250 -9.72 18.73 3.83
CA LEU A 250 -8.59 19.16 3.00
C LEU A 250 -7.56 18.04 2.83
N GLU A 251 -7.28 17.26 3.88
CA GLU A 251 -6.39 16.11 3.85
C GLU A 251 -6.86 15.04 2.87
N ARG A 252 -8.13 14.61 2.94
CA ARG A 252 -8.67 13.57 2.06
C ARG A 252 -8.71 13.98 0.59
N LEU A 253 -9.06 15.24 0.33
CA LEU A 253 -9.01 15.80 -1.03
C LEU A 253 -7.57 15.84 -1.54
N ALA A 254 -6.63 16.31 -0.71
CA ALA A 254 -5.22 16.36 -1.08
C ALA A 254 -4.63 14.97 -1.33
N GLU A 255 -4.93 14.00 -0.49
CA GLU A 255 -4.49 12.62 -0.63
C GLU A 255 -5.02 11.98 -1.91
N THR A 256 -6.29 12.22 -2.24
CA THR A 256 -6.88 11.70 -3.48
C THR A 256 -6.22 12.33 -4.71
N ILE A 257 -5.94 13.63 -4.68
CA ILE A 257 -5.23 14.33 -5.77
C ILE A 257 -3.76 13.88 -5.84
N ASP A 258 -3.10 13.64 -4.70
CA ASP A 258 -1.74 13.09 -4.63
C ASP A 258 -1.67 11.72 -5.30
N LYS A 259 -2.62 10.83 -5.02
CA LYS A 259 -2.72 9.51 -5.66
C LYS A 259 -2.98 9.63 -7.16
N PHE A 260 -3.90 10.49 -7.59
CA PHE A 260 -4.09 10.74 -9.02
C PHE A 260 -2.82 11.28 -9.68
N GLU A 261 -2.10 12.19 -9.03
CA GLU A 261 -0.85 12.75 -9.56
C GLU A 261 0.24 11.67 -9.71
N GLU A 262 0.39 10.80 -8.72
CA GLU A 262 1.30 9.65 -8.77
C GLU A 262 0.95 8.70 -9.90
N ASP A 263 -0.31 8.26 -9.97
CA ASP A 263 -0.75 7.23 -10.89
C ASP A 263 -0.77 7.72 -12.35
N VAL A 264 -1.20 8.96 -12.58
CA VAL A 264 -1.37 9.52 -13.94
C VAL A 264 -0.04 10.00 -14.51
N PHE A 265 0.82 10.60 -13.70
CA PHE A 265 2.13 11.11 -14.17
C PHE A 265 3.29 10.14 -13.90
N ALA A 266 3.01 8.93 -13.39
CA ALA A 266 4.01 7.93 -13.04
C ALA A 266 5.13 8.49 -12.15
N LEU A 267 4.74 9.30 -11.15
CA LEU A 267 5.69 9.91 -10.21
C LEU A 267 6.07 8.91 -9.11
N HIS A 268 7.29 9.02 -8.61
CA HIS A 268 7.71 8.26 -7.42
C HIS A 268 7.10 8.84 -6.14
N TYR A 269 7.02 10.17 -6.06
CA TYR A 269 6.38 10.91 -4.98
C TYR A 269 5.81 12.24 -5.52
N PRO A 270 4.62 12.64 -5.08
CA PRO A 270 3.99 13.90 -5.45
C PRO A 270 4.67 15.03 -4.69
N LYS A 271 4.54 16.25 -5.21
CA LYS A 271 5.15 17.42 -4.55
C LYS A 271 4.40 17.75 -3.26
N VAL A 272 5.13 18.09 -2.21
CA VAL A 272 4.50 18.63 -0.99
C VAL A 272 3.83 19.97 -1.33
N ARG A 273 2.54 20.12 -1.02
CA ARG A 273 1.70 21.26 -1.43
C ARG A 273 1.52 22.36 -0.40
N GLY A 274 2.13 22.19 0.77
CA GLY A 274 2.03 23.14 1.87
C GLY A 274 2.70 22.58 3.12
N THR A 275 2.88 23.43 4.12
CA THR A 275 3.44 23.00 5.39
C THR A 275 2.50 22.02 6.10
N ARG A 276 3.07 20.91 6.60
CA ARG A 276 2.33 19.86 7.31
C ARG A 276 2.93 19.64 8.70
N LYS A 277 2.06 19.40 9.68
CA LYS A 277 2.42 18.94 11.02
C LYS A 277 2.12 17.45 11.14
N ALA A 278 3.14 16.66 11.46
CA ALA A 278 2.96 15.25 11.83
C ALA A 278 2.60 15.13 13.31
N VAL A 279 1.56 14.36 13.61
CA VAL A 279 1.10 14.00 14.95
C VAL A 279 1.24 12.50 15.09
N VAL A 280 1.98 12.06 16.12
CA VAL A 280 2.11 10.65 16.47
C VAL A 280 1.43 10.45 17.82
N ARG A 281 0.56 9.45 17.94
CA ARG A 281 -0.02 9.05 19.23
C ARG A 281 0.18 7.58 19.47
N PHE A 282 0.51 7.27 20.71
CA PHE A 282 0.61 5.93 21.23
C PHE A 282 -0.67 5.61 22.00
N GLY A 283 -1.26 4.45 21.70
CA GLY A 283 -2.40 3.91 22.41
C GLY A 283 -2.00 3.20 23.70
N SER A 284 -3.01 2.71 24.42
CA SER A 284 -2.79 1.89 25.60
C SER A 284 -2.05 0.60 25.23
N PRO A 285 -1.13 0.11 26.08
CA PRO A 285 -0.42 -1.13 25.82
C PRO A 285 -1.38 -2.33 25.76
N LEU A 286 -1.26 -3.15 24.72
CA LEU A 286 -1.93 -4.44 24.58
C LEU A 286 -1.04 -5.53 25.21
N HIS A 287 -1.47 -6.02 26.37
CA HIS A 287 -0.78 -7.09 27.08
C HIS A 287 -1.21 -8.45 26.51
N LEU A 288 -0.25 -9.31 26.22
CA LEU A 288 -0.51 -10.65 25.66
C LEU A 288 -0.77 -11.70 26.76
N SER A 289 -1.53 -11.36 27.80
CA SER A 289 -1.79 -12.22 28.97
C SER A 289 -2.78 -13.36 28.69
N GLU A 290 -2.94 -14.28 29.65
CA GLU A 290 -3.96 -15.34 29.59
C GLU A 290 -5.38 -14.75 29.76
N PRO A 291 -6.39 -15.19 28.97
CA PRO A 291 -6.28 -16.15 27.86
C PRO A 291 -5.59 -15.51 26.65
N ARG A 292 -4.61 -16.24 26.08
CA ARG A 292 -3.81 -15.72 24.96
C ARG A 292 -4.67 -15.52 23.72
N PRO A 293 -4.60 -14.34 23.06
CA PRO A 293 -5.30 -14.15 21.80
C PRO A 293 -4.65 -15.02 20.71
N SER A 294 -5.48 -15.47 19.77
CA SER A 294 -5.03 -16.00 18.49
C SER A 294 -4.35 -14.91 17.66
N VAL A 295 -3.67 -15.32 16.58
CA VAL A 295 -3.00 -14.39 15.65
C VAL A 295 -4.02 -13.43 15.01
N GLY A 296 -5.17 -13.95 14.59
CA GLY A 296 -6.25 -13.14 14.01
C GLY A 296 -6.80 -12.12 15.01
N GLU A 297 -7.18 -12.57 16.21
CA GLU A 297 -7.72 -11.67 17.25
C GLU A 297 -6.76 -10.54 17.63
N LEU A 298 -5.46 -10.84 17.77
CA LEU A 298 -4.47 -9.79 18.05
C LEU A 298 -4.31 -8.84 16.87
N THR A 299 -4.42 -9.34 15.63
CA THR A 299 -4.36 -8.53 14.41
C THR A 299 -5.52 -7.54 14.37
N ASP A 300 -6.74 -8.03 14.59
CA ASP A 300 -7.95 -7.21 14.62
C ASP A 300 -7.93 -6.18 15.76
N GLN A 301 -7.43 -6.56 16.94
CA GLN A 301 -7.26 -5.64 18.07
C GLN A 301 -6.25 -4.54 17.76
N MET A 302 -5.11 -4.87 17.13
CA MET A 302 -4.11 -3.88 16.71
C MET A 302 -4.71 -2.91 15.69
N GLU A 303 -5.39 -3.43 14.67
CA GLU A 303 -6.01 -2.64 13.61
C GLU A 303 -7.06 -1.67 14.19
N THR A 304 -7.99 -2.21 14.98
CA THR A 304 -9.04 -1.42 15.65
C THR A 304 -8.43 -0.35 16.55
N SER A 305 -7.39 -0.67 17.31
CA SER A 305 -6.74 0.30 18.21
C SER A 305 -6.09 1.45 17.44
N VAL A 306 -5.43 1.16 16.31
CA VAL A 306 -4.81 2.19 15.47
C VAL A 306 -5.88 3.05 14.79
N GLN A 307 -6.95 2.45 14.26
CA GLN A 307 -8.06 3.20 13.68
C GLN A 307 -8.72 4.15 14.70
N GLN A 308 -8.97 3.67 15.93
CA GLN A 308 -9.50 4.52 17.00
C GLN A 308 -8.58 5.69 17.36
N LEU A 309 -7.26 5.52 17.28
CA LEU A 309 -6.31 6.62 17.49
C LEU A 309 -6.41 7.65 16.35
N LEU A 310 -6.54 7.21 15.10
CA LEU A 310 -6.75 8.11 13.96
C LEU A 310 -8.08 8.87 14.09
N ASP A 311 -9.16 8.18 14.45
CA ASP A 311 -10.48 8.80 14.65
C ASP A 311 -10.45 9.88 15.74
N LYS A 312 -9.74 9.62 16.85
CA LYS A 312 -9.51 10.60 17.92
C LYS A 312 -8.71 11.81 17.43
N MET A 313 -7.62 11.58 16.69
CA MET A 313 -6.83 12.68 16.12
C MET A 313 -7.67 13.56 15.19
N ASN A 314 -8.60 12.97 14.44
CA ASN A 314 -9.52 13.71 13.58
C ASN A 314 -10.50 14.55 14.40
N ALA A 315 -11.12 13.95 15.41
CA ALA A 315 -12.12 14.62 16.25
C ALA A 315 -11.55 15.78 17.09
N GLU A 316 -10.26 15.78 17.40
CA GLU A 316 -9.61 16.87 18.16
C GLU A 316 -9.26 18.10 17.31
N ARG A 317 -9.34 17.97 15.98
CA ARG A 317 -9.06 19.07 15.05
C ARG A 317 -10.33 19.77 14.58
N ASP A 318 -11.43 19.03 14.46
CA ASP A 318 -12.77 19.55 14.16
C ASP A 318 -13.29 20.42 15.33
#